data_AF-A0A418WA44-F1
#
_entry.id   AF-A0A418WA44-F1
#
_cell.length_a   1.000
_cell.length_b   1.000
_cell.length_c   1.000
_cell.angle_alpha   90.00
_cell.angle_beta   90.00
_cell.angle_gamma   90.00
#
_symmetry.space_group_name_H-M   'P 1'
#
loop_
_entity.id
_entity.type
_entity.pdbx_description
1 polymer ?
#
loop_
_entity_poly.entity_id
_entity_poly.type
_entity_poly.pdbx_seq_one_letter_code
_entity_poly.pdbx_strand_id
1 'polypeptide(L)'
;MSAETPDRALGALLGLAVGDALGTTLEFRSRDSLSPLTDMAGGGPFGLSAGQWTDDTAMALALADSLLRSGGRIDKRDLLVRFVNWWQWGENSCTGTCFDIGIATRVQLRQQKARCTLWSGLFVVVVAGACNRRDDNVRSSVLISFAIPFGAK
;
A
#
# COMPACT_ATOMS: atom_id res chain seq x y z
N MET A 1 -27.04 -4.40 -12.32
CA MET A 1 -25.69 -4.76 -12.79
C MET A 1 -25.76 -6.16 -13.37
N SER A 2 -25.21 -6.41 -14.56
CA SER A 2 -25.13 -7.77 -15.11
C SER A 2 -24.13 -8.60 -14.29
N ALA A 3 -24.34 -9.92 -14.22
CA ALA A 3 -23.45 -10.84 -13.50
C ALA A 3 -21.99 -10.81 -14.00
N GLU A 4 -21.78 -10.34 -15.23
CA GLU A 4 -20.48 -10.20 -15.92
C GLU A 4 -19.59 -9.06 -15.37
N THR A 5 -20.18 -7.98 -14.84
CA THR A 5 -19.39 -6.82 -14.41
C THR A 5 -18.56 -7.09 -13.15
N PRO A 6 -19.13 -7.73 -12.10
CA PRO A 6 -18.34 -8.13 -10.92
C PRO A 6 -17.20 -9.11 -11.27
N ASP A 7 -17.44 -10.06 -12.17
CA ASP A 7 -16.43 -11.04 -12.58
C ASP A 7 -15.24 -10.38 -13.26
N ARG A 8 -15.49 -9.46 -14.21
CA ARG A 8 -14.43 -8.69 -14.87
C ARG A 8 -13.66 -7.78 -13.92
N ALA A 9 -14.34 -7.16 -12.96
CA ALA A 9 -13.70 -6.30 -11.97
C ALA A 9 -12.80 -7.11 -11.03
N LEU A 10 -13.28 -8.28 -10.60
CA LEU A 10 -12.49 -9.22 -9.79
C LEU A 10 -11.29 -9.74 -10.59
N GLY A 11 -11.51 -10.18 -11.82
CA GLY A 11 -10.46 -10.66 -12.72
C GLY A 11 -9.40 -9.61 -13.02
N ALA A 12 -9.77 -8.32 -13.09
CA ALA A 12 -8.81 -7.24 -13.27
C ALA A 12 -7.87 -7.09 -12.06
N LEU A 13 -8.40 -7.10 -10.83
CA LEU A 13 -7.59 -6.94 -9.63
C LEU A 13 -6.77 -8.19 -9.32
N LEU A 14 -7.37 -9.38 -9.46
CA LEU A 14 -6.64 -10.65 -9.31
C LEU A 14 -5.60 -10.84 -10.41
N GLY A 15 -5.93 -10.50 -11.65
CA GLY A 15 -5.02 -10.57 -12.79
C GLY A 15 -3.81 -9.66 -12.65
N LEU A 16 -3.99 -8.48 -12.04
CA LEU A 16 -2.87 -7.61 -11.65
C LEU A 16 -1.93 -8.35 -10.68
N ALA A 17 -2.46 -8.90 -9.59
CA ALA A 17 -1.65 -9.59 -8.59
C ALA A 17 -0.96 -10.87 -9.12
N VAL A 18 -1.67 -11.62 -9.98
CA VAL A 18 -1.12 -12.80 -10.64
C VAL A 18 -0.02 -12.41 -11.63
N GLY A 19 -0.23 -11.37 -12.42
CA GLY A 19 0.76 -10.88 -13.38
C GLY A 19 2.02 -10.35 -12.71
N ASP A 20 1.86 -9.62 -11.60
CA ASP A 20 2.94 -9.14 -10.73
C ASP A 20 3.77 -10.32 -10.18
N ALA A 21 3.11 -11.26 -9.47
CA ALA A 21 3.79 -12.42 -8.88
C ALA A 21 4.46 -13.35 -9.90
N LEU A 22 3.97 -13.41 -11.15
CA LEU A 22 4.64 -14.13 -12.24
C LEU A 22 5.80 -13.32 -12.84
N GLY A 23 5.62 -12.02 -13.01
CA GLY A 23 6.57 -11.13 -13.67
C GLY A 23 7.85 -10.91 -12.87
N THR A 24 7.74 -10.81 -11.54
CA THR A 24 8.87 -10.58 -10.63
C THR A 24 9.98 -11.62 -10.76
N THR A 25 9.64 -12.88 -11.09
CA THR A 25 10.62 -13.95 -11.33
C THR A 25 11.63 -13.60 -12.44
N LEU A 26 11.20 -12.85 -13.45
CA LEU A 26 12.01 -12.50 -14.62
C LEU A 26 12.51 -11.05 -14.60
N GLU A 27 12.33 -10.35 -13.48
CA GLU A 27 12.69 -8.95 -13.38
C GLU A 27 14.20 -8.72 -13.56
N PHE A 28 14.55 -7.65 -14.27
CA PHE A 28 15.92 -7.29 -14.67
C PHE A 28 16.66 -8.33 -15.54
N ARG A 29 15.95 -9.32 -16.07
CA ARG A 29 16.51 -10.29 -17.03
C ARG A 29 16.36 -9.77 -18.45
N SER A 30 17.34 -10.07 -19.31
CA SER A 30 17.14 -9.88 -20.74
C SER A 30 16.09 -10.85 -21.26
N ARG A 31 15.33 -10.40 -22.25
CA ARG A 31 14.34 -11.23 -22.96
C ARG A 31 15.01 -12.51 -23.47
N ASP A 32 14.32 -13.64 -23.30
CA ASP A 32 14.75 -14.99 -23.72
C ASP A 32 16.05 -15.51 -23.08
N SER A 33 16.52 -14.88 -21.99
CA SER A 33 17.72 -15.33 -21.26
C SER A 33 17.48 -16.51 -20.31
N LEU A 34 16.23 -16.88 -20.10
CA LEU A 34 15.80 -17.98 -19.25
C LEU A 34 14.80 -18.86 -20.00
N SER A 35 14.64 -20.09 -19.55
CA SER A 35 13.56 -20.95 -20.05
C SER A 35 12.20 -20.29 -19.78
N PRO A 36 11.21 -20.48 -20.66
CA PRO A 36 9.87 -19.93 -20.46
C PRO A 36 9.32 -20.31 -19.08
N LEU A 37 8.89 -19.31 -18.33
CA LEU A 37 8.19 -19.53 -17.07
C LEU A 37 6.80 -20.10 -17.39
N THR A 38 6.51 -21.29 -16.88
CA THR A 38 5.25 -22.01 -17.13
C THR A 38 4.36 -22.09 -15.89
N ASP A 39 4.87 -21.68 -14.74
CA ASP A 39 4.16 -21.71 -13.46
C ASP A 39 4.70 -20.61 -12.53
N MET A 40 3.98 -20.37 -11.43
CA MET A 40 4.32 -19.38 -10.42
C MET A 40 5.44 -19.90 -9.50
N ALA A 41 6.69 -19.62 -9.87
CA ALA A 41 7.86 -20.13 -9.17
C ALA A 41 8.36 -19.23 -8.02
N GLY A 42 8.06 -17.92 -8.05
CA GLY A 42 8.68 -16.94 -7.16
C GLY A 42 10.14 -16.67 -7.54
N GLY A 43 11.03 -16.53 -6.56
CA GLY A 43 12.44 -16.22 -6.75
C GLY A 43 12.66 -14.75 -7.13
N GLY A 44 13.27 -14.53 -8.30
CA GLY A 44 13.58 -13.18 -8.78
C GLY A 44 14.64 -12.45 -7.94
N PRO A 45 14.80 -11.14 -8.14
CA PRO A 45 15.80 -10.33 -7.44
C PRO A 45 15.56 -10.24 -5.92
N PHE A 46 14.33 -10.48 -5.46
CA PHE A 46 13.93 -10.36 -4.05
C PHE A 46 13.81 -11.70 -3.31
N GLY A 47 14.03 -12.83 -3.99
CA GLY A 47 13.96 -14.16 -3.35
C GLY A 47 12.57 -14.51 -2.84
N LEU A 48 11.52 -14.13 -3.58
CA LEU A 48 10.13 -14.29 -3.18
C LEU A 48 9.70 -15.77 -3.18
N SER A 49 8.74 -16.10 -2.31
CA SER A 49 8.03 -17.37 -2.40
C SER A 49 7.04 -17.35 -3.58
N ALA A 50 6.72 -18.52 -4.12
CA ALA A 50 5.66 -18.65 -5.13
C ALA A 50 4.35 -17.99 -4.64
N GLY A 51 3.78 -17.10 -5.45
CA GLY A 51 2.56 -16.37 -5.10
C GLY A 51 2.76 -15.04 -4.39
N GLN A 52 3.97 -14.67 -4.02
CA GLN A 52 4.26 -13.33 -3.51
C GLN A 52 4.39 -12.32 -4.64
N TRP A 53 3.80 -11.15 -4.43
CA TRP A 53 3.71 -10.01 -5.36
C TRP A 53 4.52 -8.80 -4.87
N THR A 54 4.79 -7.80 -5.70
CA THR A 54 5.67 -6.65 -5.39
C THR A 54 4.88 -5.37 -5.07
N ASP A 55 5.50 -4.21 -5.36
CA ASP A 55 4.94 -2.89 -5.10
C ASP A 55 3.69 -2.59 -5.95
N ASP A 56 3.59 -3.15 -7.16
CA ASP A 56 2.42 -3.01 -8.03
C ASP A 56 1.13 -3.40 -7.30
N THR A 57 1.10 -4.61 -6.74
CA THR A 57 -0.08 -5.09 -5.97
C THR A 57 -0.24 -4.35 -4.65
N ALA A 58 0.85 -4.07 -3.93
CA ALA A 58 0.76 -3.37 -2.64
C ALA A 58 0.15 -1.95 -2.81
N MET A 59 0.56 -1.22 -3.85
CA MET A 59 0.02 0.09 -4.16
C MET A 59 -1.42 0.02 -4.67
N ALA A 60 -1.78 -1.01 -5.46
CA ALA A 60 -3.15 -1.24 -5.89
C ALA A 60 -4.09 -1.51 -4.69
N LEU A 61 -3.66 -2.30 -3.71
CA LEU A 61 -4.41 -2.56 -2.48
C LEU A 61 -4.57 -1.27 -1.64
N ALA A 62 -3.51 -0.48 -1.49
CA ALA A 62 -3.60 0.82 -0.81
C ALA A 62 -4.61 1.77 -1.49
N LEU A 63 -4.67 1.77 -2.83
CA LEU A 63 -5.68 2.51 -3.57
C LEU A 63 -7.09 1.97 -3.34
N ALA A 64 -7.28 0.66 -3.41
CA ALA A 64 -8.57 0.02 -3.18
C ALA A 64 -9.12 0.36 -1.79
N ASP A 65 -8.30 0.25 -0.73
CA ASP A 65 -8.70 0.60 0.62
C ASP A 65 -9.12 2.08 0.75
N SER A 66 -8.36 2.97 0.10
CA SER A 66 -8.67 4.41 0.11
C SER A 66 -10.01 4.71 -0.56
N LEU A 67 -10.27 4.07 -1.70
CA LEU A 67 -11.53 4.19 -2.42
C LEU A 67 -12.70 3.64 -1.60
N LEU A 68 -12.54 2.48 -0.96
CA LEU A 68 -13.57 1.88 -0.11
C LEU A 68 -13.94 2.81 1.04
N ARG A 69 -12.95 3.40 1.72
CA ARG A 69 -13.17 4.35 2.81
C ARG A 69 -13.79 5.67 2.37
N SER A 70 -13.46 6.11 1.16
CA SER A 70 -13.89 7.41 0.61
C SER A 70 -15.19 7.32 -0.21
N GLY A 71 -15.91 6.20 -0.13
CA GLY A 71 -17.17 5.99 -0.86
C GLY A 71 -17.00 5.98 -2.37
N GLY A 72 -15.89 5.41 -2.86
CA GLY A 72 -15.54 5.32 -4.28
C GLY A 72 -14.88 6.56 -4.88
N ARG A 73 -14.56 7.57 -4.07
CA ARG A 73 -13.90 8.81 -4.52
C ARG A 73 -12.41 8.78 -4.22
N ILE A 74 -11.62 9.46 -5.04
CA ILE A 74 -10.18 9.60 -4.79
C ILE A 74 -9.95 10.66 -3.71
N ASP A 75 -9.58 10.22 -2.51
CA ASP A 75 -8.97 11.06 -1.48
C ASP A 75 -7.44 10.98 -1.59
N LYS A 76 -6.85 12.01 -2.19
CA LYS A 76 -5.40 12.08 -2.41
C LYS A 76 -4.59 12.07 -1.11
N ARG A 77 -5.15 12.61 -0.01
CA ARG A 77 -4.44 12.69 1.27
C ARG A 77 -4.41 11.34 1.95
N ASP A 78 -5.56 10.67 2.03
CA ASP A 78 -5.64 9.31 2.58
C ASP A 78 -4.77 8.34 1.76
N LEU A 79 -4.83 8.41 0.43
CA LEU A 79 -4.00 7.59 -0.44
C LEU A 79 -2.49 7.81 -0.22
N LEU A 80 -2.04 9.07 -0.09
CA LEU A 80 -0.65 9.38 0.21
C LEU A 80 -0.21 8.85 1.58
N VAL A 81 -1.08 8.93 2.60
CA VAL A 81 -0.81 8.35 3.91
C VAL A 81 -0.61 6.84 3.80
N ARG A 82 -1.47 6.14 3.06
CA ARG A 82 -1.35 4.69 2.82
C ARG A 82 -0.08 4.30 2.09
N PHE A 83 0.31 5.06 1.05
CA PHE A 83 1.58 4.82 0.37
C PHE A 83 2.78 5.06 1.28
N VAL A 84 2.75 6.09 2.12
CA VAL A 84 3.78 6.30 3.14
C VAL A 84 3.77 5.16 4.15
N ASN A 85 2.60 4.65 4.52
CA ASN A 85 2.51 3.56 5.48
C ASN A 85 3.08 2.25 4.94
N TRP A 86 2.71 1.90 3.70
CA TRP A 86 3.33 0.80 2.98
C TRP A 86 4.85 0.97 2.94
N TRP A 87 5.34 2.15 2.53
CA TRP A 87 6.77 2.42 2.42
C TRP A 87 7.54 2.29 3.74
N GLN A 88 6.96 2.72 4.86
CA GLN A 88 7.66 2.78 6.16
C GLN A 88 7.45 1.52 7.01
N TRP A 89 6.28 0.91 6.94
CA TRP A 89 5.85 -0.15 7.85
C TRP A 89 5.39 -1.43 7.13
N GLY A 90 5.43 -1.46 5.79
CA GLY A 90 5.07 -2.64 5.02
C GLY A 90 3.56 -2.96 5.01
N GLU A 91 2.69 -2.00 5.33
CA GLU A 91 1.24 -2.17 5.17
C GLU A 91 0.90 -2.61 3.74
N ASN A 92 0.00 -3.59 3.58
CA ASN A 92 -0.37 -4.20 2.29
C ASN A 92 0.78 -4.89 1.52
N SER A 93 1.95 -5.10 2.13
CA SER A 93 3.03 -5.91 1.56
C SER A 93 2.84 -7.40 1.87
N CYS A 94 3.12 -8.27 0.89
CA CYS A 94 3.09 -9.72 1.08
C CYS A 94 4.24 -10.26 1.95
N THR A 95 5.29 -9.46 2.19
CA THR A 95 6.44 -9.83 3.03
C THR A 95 6.44 -9.11 4.38
N GLY A 96 5.46 -8.26 4.65
CA GLY A 96 5.39 -7.43 5.86
C GLY A 96 6.40 -6.27 5.87
N THR A 97 7.16 -6.05 4.80
CA THR A 97 8.10 -4.92 4.65
C THR A 97 7.97 -4.30 3.26
N CYS A 98 8.37 -3.02 3.12
CA CYS A 98 8.45 -2.40 1.80
C CYS A 98 9.72 -2.88 1.07
N PHE A 99 9.54 -3.45 -0.12
CA PHE A 99 10.59 -3.74 -1.07
C PHE A 99 10.15 -3.29 -2.46
N ASP A 100 11.07 -3.33 -3.42
CA ASP A 100 10.85 -2.96 -4.84
C ASP A 100 10.33 -1.54 -5.14
N ILE A 101 10.23 -0.66 -4.14
CA ILE A 101 9.77 0.71 -4.38
C ILE A 101 10.67 1.46 -5.38
N GLY A 102 10.08 1.81 -6.52
CA GLY A 102 10.73 2.60 -7.57
C GLY A 102 11.29 3.94 -7.07
N ILE A 103 12.40 4.38 -7.67
CA ILE A 103 13.13 5.58 -7.25
C ILE A 103 12.22 6.83 -7.27
N ALA A 104 11.43 7.02 -8.33
CA ALA A 104 10.53 8.16 -8.45
C ALA A 104 9.47 8.18 -7.34
N THR A 105 8.85 7.03 -7.07
CA THR A 105 7.87 6.85 -5.98
C THR A 105 8.50 7.16 -4.64
N ARG A 106 9.69 6.60 -4.35
CA ARG A 106 10.42 6.85 -3.10
C ARG A 106 10.74 8.33 -2.91
N VAL A 107 11.23 9.00 -3.95
CA VAL A 107 11.54 10.44 -3.89
C VAL A 107 10.29 11.24 -3.60
N GLN A 108 9.18 10.95 -4.28
CA GLN A 108 7.93 11.68 -4.09
C GLN A 108 7.37 11.46 -2.67
N LEU A 109 7.31 10.23 -2.18
CA LEU A 109 6.83 9.93 -0.84
C LEU A 109 7.70 10.56 0.24
N ARG A 110 9.04 10.61 0.03
CA ARG A 110 9.95 11.31 0.93
C ARG A 110 9.66 12.82 0.99
N GLN A 111 9.42 13.46 -0.16
CA GLN A 111 9.05 14.88 -0.21
C GLN A 111 7.71 15.14 0.47
N GLN A 112 6.70 14.32 0.22
CA GLN A 112 5.38 14.45 0.85
C GLN A 112 5.46 14.28 2.37
N LYS A 113 6.21 13.28 2.85
CA LYS A 113 6.46 13.06 4.27
C LYS A 113 7.07 14.31 4.93
N ALA A 114 8.11 14.88 4.33
CA ALA A 114 8.74 16.11 4.84
C ALA A 114 7.77 17.30 4.90
N ARG A 115 6.91 17.46 3.88
CA ARG A 115 5.87 18.51 3.84
C ARG A 115 4.82 18.33 4.94
N CYS A 116 4.45 17.10 5.26
CA CYS A 116 3.52 16.80 6.35
C CYS A 116 4.15 17.00 7.72
N THR A 117 5.44 16.66 7.90
CA THR A 117 6.17 16.91 9.17
C THR A 117 6.28 18.40 9.49
N LEU A 118 6.40 19.26 8.47
CA LEU A 118 6.38 20.72 8.61
C LEU A 118 5.02 21.28 9.09
N TRP A 119 3.92 20.56 8.88
CA TRP A 119 2.59 20.95 9.38
C TRP A 119 2.36 20.59 10.85
N SER A 120 3.08 19.58 11.37
CA SER A 120 3.03 19.15 12.77
C SER A 120 3.92 19.97 13.72
N GLY A 121 4.62 21.00 13.21
CA GLY A 121 5.49 21.88 14.00
C GLY A 121 4.78 22.93 14.87
N LEU A 122 3.45 22.96 14.89
CA LEU A 122 2.66 23.78 15.81
C LEU A 122 1.74 22.84 16.62
N PHE A 123 2.21 22.46 17.81
CA PHE A 123 1.59 21.58 18.81
C PHE A 123 1.52 20.07 18.49
N VAL A 124 2.24 19.30 19.32
CA VAL A 124 2.26 17.84 19.37
C VAL A 124 0.96 17.30 19.94
N VAL A 125 0.22 16.56 19.12
CA VAL A 125 -0.49 15.34 19.54
C VAL A 125 -0.28 14.32 18.43
N VAL A 126 0.40 13.21 18.75
CA VAL A 126 0.35 12.00 17.94
C VAL A 126 -1.09 11.48 18.03
N VAL A 127 -1.90 11.86 17.05
CA VAL A 127 -3.03 11.03 16.62
C VAL A 127 -2.59 10.43 15.29
N ALA A 128 -2.31 9.12 15.30
CA ALA A 128 -2.37 8.31 14.10
C ALA A 128 -3.81 8.37 13.59
N GLY A 129 -4.07 9.32 12.67
CA GLY A 129 -5.40 9.57 12.12
C GLY A 129 -5.86 11.02 12.29
N ALA A 130 -5.40 11.91 11.40
CA ALA A 130 -6.21 12.99 10.83
C ALA A 130 -5.33 13.90 9.96
N CYS A 131 -5.32 13.66 8.65
CA CYS A 131 -5.26 14.78 7.72
C CYS A 131 -6.67 15.06 7.24
N ASN A 132 -7.55 15.53 8.14
CA ASN A 132 -8.82 16.10 7.72
C ASN A 132 -9.09 17.43 8.41
N ARG A 133 -9.29 18.46 7.59
CA ARG A 133 -9.87 19.74 7.98
C ARG A 133 -10.83 20.14 6.87
N ARG A 134 -12.02 19.53 6.88
CA ARG A 134 -13.31 20.22 6.81
C ARG A 134 -14.47 19.21 6.88
N ASP A 135 -15.48 19.64 7.64
CA ASP A 135 -16.90 19.24 7.62
C ASP A 135 -17.34 18.09 8.54
N ASP A 136 -17.62 18.48 9.79
CA ASP A 136 -18.91 18.43 10.50
C ASP A 136 -19.80 17.17 10.36
N ASN A 137 -19.95 16.51 11.51
CA ASN A 137 -21.13 15.71 11.93
C ASN A 137 -21.23 14.26 11.44
N VAL A 138 -20.36 13.38 11.95
CA VAL A 138 -20.72 11.97 12.19
C VAL A 138 -20.24 11.56 13.59
N ARG A 139 -21.20 11.14 14.42
CA ARG A 139 -21.00 10.76 15.81
C ARG A 139 -20.06 9.57 15.95
N SER A 140 -19.13 9.74 16.87
CA SER A 140 -18.04 8.87 17.28
C SER A 140 -18.55 7.58 17.92
N SER A 141 -17.97 6.45 17.53
CA SER A 141 -17.72 5.31 18.44
C SER A 141 -16.74 4.33 17.80
N VAL A 142 -15.45 4.56 18.01
CA VAL A 142 -14.46 3.49 17.99
C VAL A 142 -13.64 3.63 19.28
N LEU A 143 -13.95 2.74 20.22
CA LEU A 143 -13.15 2.49 21.40
C LEU A 143 -11.76 2.01 20.97
N ILE A 144 -10.71 2.69 21.42
CA ILE A 144 -9.37 2.10 21.50
C ILE A 144 -8.88 2.32 22.93
N SER A 145 -8.94 1.23 23.71
CA SER A 145 -8.21 1.01 24.96
C SER A 145 -7.03 0.09 24.58
N PHE A 146 -5.81 0.16 25.12
CA PHE A 146 -5.32 0.56 26.42
C PHE A 146 -3.96 1.25 26.32
N ALA A 147 -3.73 2.18 27.25
CA ALA A 147 -2.40 2.59 27.68
C ALA A 147 -1.85 1.60 28.72
N ILE A 148 -0.54 1.33 28.69
CA ILE A 148 0.21 0.95 29.90
C ILE A 148 1.56 1.71 29.90
N PRO A 149 1.77 2.66 30.83
CA PRO A 149 3.08 3.20 31.12
C PRO A 149 3.67 2.53 32.37
N PHE A 150 4.89 2.03 32.27
CA PHE A 150 5.84 1.89 33.38
C PHE A 150 7.21 2.21 32.76
N GLY A 151 8.02 3.16 33.20
CA GLY A 151 8.16 3.83 34.49
C GLY A 151 9.66 3.94 34.71
N ALA A 152 10.27 5.04 34.27
CA ALA A 152 11.68 5.31 34.53
C ALA A 152 11.82 5.85 35.96
N LYS A 153 12.72 5.24 36.74
CA LYS A 153 13.44 5.91 37.82
C LYS A 153 14.86 6.15 37.34
#